data_AF-A0A9X4QQX3-F1
#
_entry.id   AF-A0A9X4QQX3-F1
#
_cell.length_a   1.000
_cell.length_b   1.000
_cell.length_c   1.000
_cell.angle_alpha   90.00
_cell.angle_beta   90.00
_cell.angle_gamma   90.00
#
_symmetry.space_group_name_H-M   'P 1'
#
loop_
_entity.id
_entity.type
_entity.pdbx_description
1 polymer ?
#
loop_
_entity_poly.entity_id
_entity_poly.type
_entity_poly.pdbx_seq_one_letter_code
_entity_poly.pdbx_strand_id
1 'polypeptide(L)' 'MMSDSMDWLLQKQLDVVGAGNRLFERHTGLWRQWKTDWPRQFARSTYEVHADVTIFTSGTNVGKPVDERSGDS' A
#
# COMPACT_ATOMS: atom_id res chain seq x y z
N MET A 1 12.13 -1.88 2.16
CA MET A 1 11.46 -0.94 3.11
C MET A 1 10.02 -1.34 3.43
N MET A 2 9.11 -1.58 2.47
CA MET A 2 7.77 -2.13 2.78
C MET A 2 7.74 -3.66 2.94
N SER A 3 8.53 -4.39 2.14
CA SER A 3 8.74 -5.84 2.31
C SER A 3 9.23 -6.19 3.71
N ASP A 4 10.24 -5.46 4.19
CA ASP A 4 10.95 -5.77 5.43
C ASP A 4 10.03 -5.67 6.66
N SER A 5 9.07 -4.73 6.64
CA SER A 5 8.06 -4.61 7.69
C SER A 5 7.11 -5.80 7.69
N MET A 6 6.68 -6.27 6.51
CA MET A 6 5.81 -7.44 6.42
C MET A 6 6.55 -8.72 6.82
N ASP A 7 7.81 -8.88 6.37
CA ASP A 7 8.66 -10.00 6.78
C ASP A 7 8.87 -10.03 8.29
N TRP A 8 9.05 -8.86 8.92
CA TRP A 8 9.14 -8.73 10.37
C TRP A 8 7.83 -9.16 11.07
N LEU A 9 6.66 -8.75 10.55
CA LEU A 9 5.36 -9.16 11.09
C LEU A 9 5.16 -10.68 10.98
N LEU A 10 5.53 -11.29 9.86
CA LEU A 10 5.48 -12.73 9.66
C LEU A 10 6.43 -13.46 10.64
N GLN A 11 7.67 -12.98 10.80
CA GLN A 11 8.60 -13.51 11.79
C GLN A 11 8.07 -13.42 13.23
N LYS A 12 7.40 -12.32 13.57
CA LYS A 12 6.79 -12.12 14.89
C LYS A 12 5.45 -12.80 15.06
N GLN A 13 4.92 -13.45 14.01
CA GLN A 13 3.62 -14.12 14.01
C GLN A 13 2.48 -13.16 14.40
N LEU A 14 2.60 -11.89 14.00
CA LEU A 14 1.72 -10.83 14.47
C LEU A 14 0.93 -10.23 13.31
N ASP A 15 -0.37 -10.52 13.29
CA ASP A 15 -1.31 -9.98 12.30
C ASP A 15 -1.82 -8.58 12.70
N VAL A 16 -1.03 -7.55 12.38
CA VAL A 16 -1.43 -6.14 12.57
C VAL A 16 -2.22 -5.62 11.36
N VAL A 17 -2.17 -6.32 10.22
CA VAL A 17 -2.80 -5.90 8.96
C VAL A 17 -4.25 -6.36 8.83
N GLY A 18 -4.74 -7.17 9.76
CA GLY A 18 -6.13 -7.64 9.83
C GLY A 18 -6.45 -8.74 8.83
N ALA A 19 -5.46 -9.57 8.48
CA ALA A 19 -5.67 -10.70 7.57
C ALA A 19 -6.68 -11.72 8.11
N GLY A 20 -6.66 -11.99 9.43
CA GLY A 20 -7.57 -12.90 10.09
C GLY A 20 -9.02 -12.42 10.07
N ASN A 21 -9.23 -11.11 10.22
CA ASN A 21 -10.57 -10.50 10.11
C ASN A 21 -11.13 -10.70 8.70
N ARG A 22 -10.34 -10.41 7.67
CA ARG A 22 -10.75 -10.64 6.26
C ARG A 22 -10.99 -12.12 5.97
N LEU A 23 -10.21 -13.02 6.56
CA LEU A 23 -10.43 -14.46 6.44
C LEU A 23 -11.73 -14.88 7.10
N PHE A 24 -12.07 -14.33 8.28
CA PHE A 24 -13.34 -14.57 8.95
C PHE A 24 -14.54 -14.10 8.13
N GLU A 25 -14.45 -12.88 7.56
CA GLU A 25 -15.50 -12.28 6.74
C GLU A 25 -15.77 -13.09 5.46
N ARG A 26 -14.73 -13.58 4.80
CA ARG A 26 -14.86 -14.24 3.48
C ARG A 26 -14.96 -15.76 3.56
N HIS A 27 -14.30 -16.37 4.54
CA HIS A 27 -14.16 -17.82 4.67
C HIS A 27 -14.29 -18.26 6.14
N THR A 28 -15.43 -17.97 6.75
CA THR A 28 -15.70 -18.26 8.18
C THR A 28 -15.40 -19.70 8.59
N GLY A 29 -15.67 -20.68 7.72
CA GLY A 29 -15.38 -22.10 7.99
C GLY A 29 -13.89 -22.38 8.15
N LEU A 30 -13.07 -21.81 7.26
CA LEU A 30 -11.61 -21.93 7.31
C LEU A 30 -11.04 -21.19 8.52
N TRP A 31 -11.55 -19.98 8.79
CA TRP A 31 -11.19 -19.23 10.00
C TRP A 31 -11.44 -20.04 11.27
N ARG A 32 -12.58 -20.71 11.41
CA ARG A 32 -12.89 -21.53 12.60
C ARG A 32 -11.88 -22.67 12.82
N GLN A 33 -11.34 -23.24 11.74
CA GLN A 33 -10.33 -24.29 11.81
C GLN A 33 -8.96 -23.71 12.21
N TRP A 34 -8.63 -22.51 11.73
CA TRP A 34 -7.30 -21.93 11.89
C TRP A 34 -7.14 -21.02 13.12
N LYS A 35 -8.24 -20.47 13.66
CA LYS A 35 -8.20 -19.46 14.74
C LYS A 35 -7.37 -19.87 15.96
N THR A 36 -7.34 -21.17 16.28
CA THR A 36 -6.61 -21.69 17.46
C THR A 36 -5.10 -21.56 17.32
N ASP A 37 -4.57 -21.62 16.09
CA ASP A 37 -3.14 -21.49 15.79
C ASP A 37 -2.91 -20.39 14.74
N TRP A 38 -3.75 -19.35 14.77
CA TRP A 38 -3.73 -18.27 13.78
C TRP A 38 -2.36 -17.59 13.64
N PRO A 39 -1.62 -17.25 14.72
CA PRO A 39 -0.29 -16.66 14.61
C PRO A 39 0.65 -17.47 13.69
N ARG A 40 0.64 -18.80 13.83
CA ARG A 40 1.48 -19.68 13.02
C ARG A 40 1.01 -19.78 11.57
N GLN A 41 -0.30 -19.75 11.32
CA GLN A 41 -0.83 -19.74 9.96
C GLN A 41 -0.49 -18.42 9.25
N PHE A 42 -0.64 -17.30 9.95
CA PHE A 42 -0.25 -15.98 9.45
C PHE A 42 1.23 -15.97 9.06
N ALA A 43 2.12 -16.43 9.93
CA ALA A 43 3.57 -16.48 9.69
C ALA A 43 4.01 -17.32 8.48
N ARG A 44 3.18 -18.30 8.05
CA ARG A 44 3.45 -19.15 6.89
C ARG A 44 2.85 -18.63 5.58
N SER A 45 2.13 -17.51 5.65
CA SER A 45 1.43 -16.94 4.50
C SER A 45 2.41 -16.26 3.55
N THR A 46 2.10 -16.31 2.26
CA THR A 46 2.73 -15.46 1.24
C THR A 46 1.97 -14.14 1.15
N TYR A 47 2.65 -13.09 0.71
CA TYR A 47 2.04 -11.78 0.53
C TYR A 47 2.48 -11.14 -0.79
N GLU A 48 1.64 -10.25 -1.29
CA GLU A 48 1.93 -9.35 -2.41
C GLU A 48 1.50 -7.94 -2.02
N VAL A 49 2.29 -6.95 -2.41
CA VAL A 49 2.00 -5.54 -2.16
C VAL A 49 1.62 -4.89 -3.48
N HIS A 50 0.38 -4.41 -3.55
CA HIS A 50 -0.15 -3.67 -4.69
C HIS A 50 -0.32 -2.21 -4.26
N ALA A 51 0.34 -1.29 -4.97
CA ALA A 51 0.31 0.13 -4.69
C ALA A 51 0.01 0.91 -5.97
N ASP A 52 -1.17 1.53 -6.03
CA ASP A 52 -1.56 2.39 -7.13
C ASP A 52 -1.24 3.85 -6.79
N VAL A 53 -0.33 4.45 -7.55
CA VAL A 53 0.10 5.85 -7.36
C VAL A 53 -0.38 6.69 -8.53
N THR A 54 -1.27 7.64 -8.23
CA THR A 54 -1.71 8.66 -9.19
C THR A 54 -1.11 10.01 -8.81
N ILE A 55 -0.31 10.60 -9.72
CA ILE A 55 0.27 11.93 -9.54
C ILE A 55 -0.62 12.95 -10.25
N PHE A 56 -1.18 13.88 -9.49
CA PHE A 56 -1.87 15.04 -10.03
C PHE A 56 -0.94 16.25 -9.98
N THR A 57 -0.63 16.84 -11.14
CA THR A 57 0.10 18.11 -11.22
C THR A 57 -0.85 19.19 -11.71
N SER A 58 -0.93 20.32 -10.99
CA SER A 58 -1.56 21.54 -11.50
C SER A 58 -0.51 22.29 -12.31
N GLY A 59 -0.40 22.00 -13.60
CA GLY A 59 0.56 22.67 -14.48
C GLY A 59 0.34 24.18 -14.46
N THR A 60 1.11 24.92 -13.67
CA THR A 60 1.18 26.38 -13.79
C THR A 60 2.18 26.68 -14.90
N ASN A 61 1.72 26.67 -16.13
CA ASN A 61 2.47 27.28 -17.23
C ASN A 61 2.31 28.80 -17.09
N VAL A 62 3.03 29.41 -16.14
CA VAL A 62 3.21 30.86 -16.12
C VAL A 62 4.17 31.16 -17.26
N GLY A 63 3.64 31.24 -18.48
CA GLY A 63 4.33 31.86 -19.59
C GLY A 63 4.69 33.28 -19.14
N LYS A 64 5.99 33.56 -19.03
CA LYS A 64 6.46 34.95 -18.97
C LYS A 64 5.91 35.63 -20.23
N PRO A 65 5.19 36.76 -20.15
CA PRO A 65 4.94 37.54 -21.34
C PRO A 65 6.31 37.93 -21.91
N VAL A 66 6.55 37.57 -23.17
CA VAL A 66 7.63 38.20 -23.94
C VAL A 66 7.21 39.66 -24.07
N ASP A 67 7.95 40.55 -23.42
CA ASP A 67 7.84 41.98 -23.68
C ASP A 67 8.43 42.22 -25.07
N GLU A 68 7.60 42.06 -26.10
CA GLU A 68 7.87 42.60 -27.43
C GLU A 68 7.70 44.13 -27.35
N ARG A 69 8.73 44.79 -26.83
CA ARG A 69 9.13 46.11 -27.31
C ARG A 69 10.50 46.01 -27.95
N SER A 70 10.47 45.47 -29.17
CA SER A 70 11.37 45.83 -30.24
C SER A 70 11.52 47.36 -30.28
N GLY A 71 12.77 47.82 -30.38
CA GLY A 71 13.10 49.24 -30.42
C GLY A 71 12.45 49.98 -31.58
N ASP A 72 12.34 51.29 -31.40
CA ASP A 72 12.30 52.21 -32.52
C ASP A 72 13.08 53.47 -32.13
N SER A 73 14.13 53.70 -32.92
CA SER A 73 14.86 54.96 -33.23
C SER A 73 15.45 55.83 -32.10
#